data_AF-A0AA43CSS1-F1
#
_entry.id   AF-A0AA43CSS1-F1
#
_cell.length_a   1.000
_cell.length_b   1.000
_cell.length_c   1.000
_cell.angle_alpha   90.00
_cell.angle_beta   90.00
_cell.angle_gamma   90.00
#
_symmetry.space_group_name_H-M   'P 1'
#
loop_
_entity.id
_entity.type
_entity.pdbx_description
1 polymer ?
#
loop_
_entity_poly.entity_id
_entity_poly.type
_entity_poly.pdbx_seq_one_letter_code
_entity_poly.pdbx_strand_id
1 'polypeptide(L)'
;PLRPAGGGEGGGEGGGEGQASLLRHVEHALHPWVAYGILPLFAFANAGVSFAGVGLHSFVEPVKLGISLGLFLGKQLGIFGMIWLAIRTGLAPMPAGVSWRQLYGVSLLCGVGFTMSLFVGSLAFEHSSFEAPVRLGVLTGSLASALCGYLLLRFAPLPARAAEDAPPAG
;
A
#
# COMPACT_ATOMS: atom_id res chain seq x y z
N PRO A 1 8.39 63.51 13.63
CA PRO A 1 7.46 63.67 14.78
C PRO A 1 6.44 62.51 14.81
N LEU A 2 6.31 61.70 15.87
CA LEU A 2 6.82 61.78 17.25
C LEU A 2 7.26 60.41 17.82
N ARG A 3 8.04 60.46 18.90
CA ARG A 3 8.27 59.47 20.00
C ARG A 3 8.09 60.27 21.33
N PRO A 4 8.07 59.72 22.58
CA PRO A 4 8.29 58.36 23.08
C PRO A 4 6.96 57.54 23.10
N ALA A 5 6.69 56.47 23.87
CA ALA A 5 7.39 55.71 24.94
C ALA A 5 7.11 54.19 24.76
N GLY A 6 7.14 53.24 25.72
CA GLY A 6 7.44 53.19 27.17
C GLY A 6 6.56 52.16 27.89
N GLY A 7 7.04 50.94 28.11
CA GLY A 7 6.31 49.85 28.79
C GLY A 7 6.87 48.49 28.38
N GLY A 8 7.34 47.70 29.33
CA GLY A 8 8.02 46.42 29.07
C GLY A 8 7.32 45.25 29.74
N GLU A 9 7.01 44.23 28.95
CA GLU A 9 6.81 42.85 29.37
C GLU A 9 7.58 41.99 28.34
N GLY A 10 8.33 40.95 28.71
CA GLY A 10 8.27 40.19 29.96
C GLY A 10 7.57 38.85 29.80
N GLY A 11 7.50 38.29 28.60
CA GLY A 11 6.88 36.99 28.33
C GLY A 11 7.55 36.27 27.17
N GLY A 12 8.36 35.25 27.47
CA GLY A 12 8.90 34.36 26.45
C GLY A 12 7.88 33.28 26.10
N GLU A 13 7.11 33.47 25.02
CA GLU A 13 6.28 32.41 24.45
C GLU A 13 7.12 31.47 23.57
N GLY A 14 7.97 30.68 24.24
CA GLY A 14 8.60 29.50 23.64
C GLY A 14 7.60 28.37 23.47
N GLY A 15 6.73 28.47 22.45
CA GLY A 15 5.61 27.55 22.25
C GLY A 15 5.48 26.99 20.82
N GLY A 16 5.94 25.74 20.61
CA GLY A 16 5.29 24.85 19.64
C GLY A 16 6.10 24.31 18.44
N GLU A 17 7.24 24.89 18.04
CA GLU A 17 7.92 24.46 16.80
C GLU A 17 8.63 23.08 16.88
N GLY A 18 8.86 22.55 18.08
CA GLY A 18 9.63 21.30 18.26
C GLY A 18 8.89 20.00 17.91
N GLN A 19 7.56 19.97 17.97
CA GLN A 19 6.82 18.69 18.00
C GLN A 19 6.52 18.11 16.61
N ALA A 20 6.30 18.96 15.60
CA ALA A 20 6.14 18.54 14.20
C ALA A 20 7.45 18.00 13.58
N SER A 21 8.61 18.37 14.16
CA SER A 21 9.93 17.95 13.69
C SER A 21 10.34 16.59 14.24
N LEU A 22 10.19 16.34 15.54
CA LEU A 22 10.68 15.13 16.21
C LEU A 22 10.07 13.83 15.65
N LEU A 23 8.74 13.79 15.46
CA LEU A 23 8.08 12.60 14.92
C LEU A 23 8.55 12.31 13.49
N ARG A 24 8.69 13.36 12.67
CA ARG A 24 9.19 13.29 11.29
C ARG A 24 10.66 12.88 11.21
N HIS A 25 11.48 13.29 12.19
CA HIS A 25 12.87 12.87 12.32
C HIS A 25 12.98 11.37 12.63
N VAL A 26 12.19 10.88 13.59
CA VAL A 26 12.13 9.45 13.94
C VAL A 26 11.58 8.62 12.77
N GLU A 27 10.55 9.10 12.09
CA GLU A 27 10.01 8.47 10.87
C GLU A 27 11.07 8.34 9.77
N HIS A 28 11.77 9.42 9.43
CA HIS A 28 12.85 9.39 8.43
C HIS A 28 14.03 8.49 8.84
N ALA A 29 14.34 8.41 10.15
CA ALA A 29 15.37 7.52 10.65
C ALA A 29 14.96 6.03 10.59
N LEU A 30 13.70 5.71 10.92
CA LEU A 30 13.20 4.32 10.90
C LEU A 30 12.88 3.81 9.49
N HIS A 31 12.37 4.66 8.60
CA HIS A 31 11.95 4.27 7.26
C HIS A 31 12.98 3.41 6.49
N PRO A 32 14.29 3.77 6.39
CA PRO A 32 15.28 2.92 5.71
C PRO A 32 15.52 1.58 6.43
N TRP A 33 15.54 1.54 7.77
CA TRP A 33 15.69 0.29 8.53
C TRP A 33 14.50 -0.64 8.33
N VAL A 34 13.28 -0.09 8.27
CA VAL A 34 12.07 -0.86 7.98
C VAL A 34 12.07 -1.36 6.54
N ALA A 35 12.37 -0.49 5.57
CA ALA A 35 12.32 -0.80 4.14
C ALA A 35 13.40 -1.79 3.68
N TYR A 36 14.64 -1.65 4.16
CA TYR A 36 15.78 -2.44 3.69
C TYR A 36 16.22 -3.56 4.65
N GLY A 37 15.84 -3.49 5.93
CA GLY A 37 16.16 -4.52 6.92
C GLY A 37 14.94 -5.36 7.31
N ILE A 38 13.98 -4.75 7.98
CA ILE A 38 12.89 -5.47 8.66
C ILE A 38 11.92 -6.11 7.65
N LEU A 39 11.47 -5.38 6.62
CA LEU A 39 10.52 -5.92 5.63
C LEU A 39 11.13 -7.07 4.80
N PRO A 40 12.37 -6.98 4.27
CA PRO A 40 13.01 -8.11 3.59
C PRO A 40 13.23 -9.32 4.50
N LEU A 41 13.66 -9.12 5.75
CA LEU A 41 13.86 -10.20 6.71
C LEU A 41 12.54 -10.88 7.10
N PHE A 42 11.50 -10.09 7.37
CA PHE A 42 10.15 -10.60 7.66
C PHE A 42 9.57 -11.37 6.48
N ALA A 43 9.72 -10.82 5.27
CA ALA A 43 9.32 -11.46 4.03
C ALA A 43 10.06 -12.78 3.82
N PHE A 44 11.38 -12.83 4.03
CA PHE A 44 12.17 -14.05 3.90
C PHE A 44 11.74 -15.12 4.92
N ALA A 45 11.56 -14.75 6.19
CA ALA A 45 11.11 -15.67 7.24
C ALA A 45 9.70 -16.24 6.99
N ASN A 46 8.77 -15.44 6.47
CA ASN A 46 7.38 -15.87 6.21
C ASN A 46 7.12 -16.37 4.79
N ALA A 47 7.95 -16.04 3.81
CA ALA A 47 7.89 -16.57 2.44
C ALA A 47 8.87 -17.73 2.20
N GLY A 48 9.60 -18.17 3.23
CA GLY A 48 10.34 -19.43 3.28
C GLY A 48 9.43 -20.67 3.27
N VAL A 49 8.47 -20.71 2.35
CA VAL A 49 7.54 -21.83 2.18
C VAL A 49 8.30 -23.03 1.61
N SER A 50 8.22 -24.17 2.30
CA SER A 50 8.70 -25.42 1.75
C SER A 50 7.82 -25.82 0.56
N PHE A 51 8.38 -25.78 -0.65
CA PHE A 51 7.73 -26.29 -1.86
C PHE A 51 7.73 -27.84 -1.91
N ALA A 52 8.34 -28.51 -0.92
CA ALA A 52 8.31 -29.97 -0.83
C ALA A 52 6.87 -30.47 -0.62
N GLY A 53 6.37 -31.26 -1.59
CA GLY A 53 5.00 -31.76 -1.57
C GLY A 53 3.97 -30.91 -2.32
N VAL A 54 4.38 -29.81 -2.98
CA VAL A 54 3.50 -29.03 -3.88
C VAL A 54 3.34 -29.76 -5.23
N GLY A 55 2.70 -30.93 -5.20
CA GLY A 55 2.23 -31.62 -6.40
C GLY A 55 1.00 -30.92 -6.99
N LEU A 56 0.79 -31.04 -8.30
CA LEU A 56 -0.39 -30.47 -8.99
C LEU A 56 -1.73 -30.92 -8.39
N HIS A 57 -1.78 -32.12 -7.79
CA HIS A 57 -2.95 -32.64 -7.08
C HIS A 57 -3.31 -31.82 -5.83
N SER A 58 -2.32 -31.19 -5.19
CA SER A 58 -2.51 -30.35 -4.00
C SER A 58 -3.19 -29.02 -4.34
N PHE A 59 -3.17 -28.58 -5.60
CA PHE A 59 -3.88 -27.38 -6.09
C PHE A 59 -5.37 -27.60 -6.35
N VAL A 60 -5.85 -28.85 -6.45
CA VAL A 60 -7.24 -29.16 -6.81
C VAL A 60 -8.15 -29.24 -5.56
N GLU A 61 -7.58 -29.15 -4.37
CA GLU A 61 -8.33 -29.26 -3.11
C GLU A 61 -9.26 -28.04 -2.93
N PRO A 62 -10.60 -28.22 -2.89
CA PRO A 62 -11.55 -27.10 -3.00
C PRO A 62 -11.37 -25.99 -1.97
N VAL A 63 -10.94 -26.36 -0.76
CA VAL A 63 -10.66 -25.43 0.35
C VAL A 63 -9.49 -24.50 0.01
N LYS A 64 -8.40 -25.01 -0.58
CA LYS A 64 -7.22 -24.21 -0.94
C LYS A 64 -7.53 -23.27 -2.10
N LEU A 65 -8.28 -23.72 -3.10
CA LEU A 65 -8.76 -22.87 -4.20
C LEU A 65 -9.72 -21.79 -3.71
N GLY A 66 -10.66 -22.15 -2.83
CA GLY A 66 -11.60 -21.19 -2.22
C GLY A 66 -10.88 -20.10 -1.42
N ILE A 67 -9.89 -20.47 -0.60
CA ILE A 67 -9.06 -19.51 0.13
C ILE A 67 -8.23 -18.66 -0.85
N SER A 68 -7.56 -19.25 -1.84
CA SER A 68 -6.71 -18.50 -2.78
C SER A 68 -7.50 -17.54 -3.66
N LEU A 69 -8.65 -17.96 -4.21
CA LEU A 69 -9.54 -17.09 -4.99
C LEU A 69 -10.21 -16.05 -4.11
N GLY A 70 -10.63 -16.42 -2.89
CA GLY A 70 -11.21 -15.49 -1.91
C GLY A 70 -10.23 -14.40 -1.48
N LEU A 71 -8.96 -14.74 -1.23
CA LEU A 71 -7.93 -13.78 -0.83
C LEU A 71 -7.50 -12.86 -1.99
N PHE A 72 -7.51 -13.38 -3.22
CA PHE A 72 -7.22 -12.62 -4.44
C PHE A 72 -8.42 -11.72 -4.80
N LEU A 73 -9.51 -12.31 -5.29
CA LEU A 73 -10.70 -11.58 -5.74
C LEU A 73 -11.31 -10.72 -4.63
N GLY A 74 -11.30 -11.18 -3.37
CA GLY A 74 -11.82 -10.41 -2.23
C GLY A 74 -11.04 -9.12 -1.96
N LYS A 75 -9.71 -9.12 -2.08
CA LYS A 75 -8.91 -7.88 -1.96
C LYS A 75 -9.16 -6.95 -3.13
N GLN A 76 -9.16 -7.48 -4.35
CA GLN A 76 -9.33 -6.68 -5.56
C GLN A 76 -10.72 -6.04 -5.63
N LEU A 77 -11.78 -6.82 -5.37
CA LEU A 77 -13.16 -6.34 -5.35
C LEU A 77 -13.47 -5.47 -4.13
N GLY A 78 -12.90 -5.80 -2.96
CA GLY A 78 -13.08 -5.01 -1.73
C GLY A 78 -12.48 -3.60 -1.86
N ILE A 79 -11.23 -3.49 -2.29
CA ILE A 79 -10.53 -2.20 -2.44
C ILE A 79 -11.19 -1.36 -3.55
N PHE A 80 -11.40 -1.95 -4.74
CA PHE A 80 -12.05 -1.23 -5.84
C PHE A 80 -13.50 -0.84 -5.50
N GLY A 81 -14.26 -1.75 -4.90
CA GLY A 81 -15.65 -1.51 -4.50
C GLY A 81 -15.78 -0.38 -3.47
N MET A 82 -14.90 -0.33 -2.47
CA MET A 82 -14.89 0.74 -1.47
C MET A 82 -14.49 2.09 -2.07
N ILE A 83 -13.48 2.14 -2.95
CA ILE A 83 -13.08 3.37 -3.66
C ILE A 83 -14.21 3.86 -4.56
N TRP A 84 -14.82 2.96 -5.34
CA TRP A 84 -15.95 3.29 -6.22
C TRP A 84 -17.16 3.79 -5.43
N LEU A 85 -17.46 3.15 -4.29
CA LEU A 85 -18.55 3.55 -3.42
C LEU A 85 -18.29 4.95 -2.82
N ALA A 86 -17.09 5.20 -2.30
CA ALA A 86 -16.72 6.50 -1.71
C ALA A 86 -16.77 7.65 -2.73
N ILE A 87 -16.40 7.41 -3.99
CA ILE A 87 -16.55 8.40 -5.07
C ILE A 87 -18.02 8.58 -5.44
N ARG A 88 -18.79 7.49 -5.55
CA ARG A 88 -20.21 7.54 -5.92
C ARG A 88 -21.10 8.18 -4.85
N THR A 89 -20.76 8.04 -3.57
CA THR A 89 -21.47 8.70 -2.45
C THR A 89 -20.98 10.12 -2.20
N GLY A 90 -19.96 10.60 -2.92
CA GLY A 90 -19.39 11.94 -2.73
C GLY A 90 -18.52 12.09 -1.48
N LEU A 91 -18.18 11.01 -0.79
CA LEU A 91 -17.30 11.02 0.40
C LEU A 91 -15.84 11.33 0.04
N ALA A 92 -15.41 11.02 -1.19
CA ALA A 92 -14.09 11.32 -1.70
C ALA A 92 -14.17 11.90 -3.12
N PRO A 93 -13.53 13.05 -3.42
CA PRO A 93 -13.44 13.56 -4.79
C PRO A 93 -12.49 12.69 -5.62
N MET A 94 -12.78 12.57 -6.92
CA MET A 94 -11.85 11.94 -7.86
C MET A 94 -10.58 12.79 -8.00
N PRO A 95 -9.36 12.23 -7.90
CA PRO A 95 -8.13 13.02 -7.98
C PRO A 95 -7.98 13.75 -9.33
N ALA A 96 -7.55 15.02 -9.28
CA ALA A 96 -7.44 15.87 -10.46
C ALA A 96 -6.50 15.26 -11.52
N GLY A 97 -6.99 15.15 -12.77
CA GLY A 97 -6.22 14.63 -13.89
C GLY A 97 -6.06 13.09 -13.93
N VAL A 98 -6.68 12.35 -13.00
CA VAL A 98 -6.64 10.88 -12.97
C VAL A 98 -7.83 10.30 -13.73
N SER A 99 -7.60 9.30 -14.56
CA SER A 99 -8.64 8.56 -15.30
C SER A 99 -9.17 7.36 -14.51
N TRP A 100 -10.39 6.88 -14.82
CA TRP A 100 -10.95 5.66 -14.23
C TRP A 100 -10.06 4.42 -14.40
N ARG A 101 -9.27 4.36 -15.50
CA ARG A 101 -8.29 3.29 -15.72
C ARG A 101 -7.13 3.39 -14.74
N GLN A 102 -6.58 4.58 -14.50
CA GLN A 102 -5.54 4.78 -13.49
C GLN A 102 -6.04 4.49 -12.09
N LEU A 103 -7.27 4.91 -11.75
CA LEU A 103 -7.89 4.62 -10.45
C LEU A 103 -8.03 3.10 -10.24
N TYR A 104 -8.46 2.36 -11.26
CA TYR A 104 -8.50 0.89 -11.21
C TYR A 104 -7.09 0.30 -11.05
N GLY A 105 -6.10 0.78 -11.80
CA GLY A 105 -4.70 0.37 -11.68
C GLY A 105 -4.10 0.59 -10.28
N VAL A 106 -4.39 1.74 -9.66
CA VAL A 106 -3.99 2.04 -8.28
C VAL A 106 -4.73 1.14 -7.29
N SER A 107 -6.01 0.80 -7.51
CA SER A 107 -6.72 -0.18 -6.66
C SER A 107 -6.12 -1.60 -6.76
N LEU A 108 -5.65 -2.01 -7.93
CA LEU A 108 -4.90 -3.26 -8.11
C LEU A 108 -3.55 -3.23 -7.38
N LEU A 109 -2.79 -2.14 -7.48
CA LEU A 109 -1.54 -1.97 -6.72
C LEU A 109 -1.76 -1.92 -5.21
N CYS A 110 -2.83 -1.29 -4.74
CA CYS A 110 -3.23 -1.29 -3.33
C CYS A 110 -3.59 -2.70 -2.83
N GLY A 111 -4.01 -3.59 -3.74
CA GLY A 111 -4.19 -5.02 -3.49
C GLY A 111 -2.89 -5.82 -3.23
N VAL A 112 -1.71 -5.23 -3.45
CA VAL A 112 -0.39 -5.84 -3.18
C VAL A 112 -0.09 -5.81 -1.68
N GLY A 113 -0.87 -6.57 -0.92
CA GLY A 113 -0.76 -6.64 0.54
C GLY A 113 0.33 -7.58 1.06
N PHE A 114 1.35 -7.94 0.27
CA PHE A 114 2.29 -9.04 0.49
C PHE A 114 2.70 -9.24 1.96
N THR A 115 3.38 -8.26 2.57
CA THR A 115 3.91 -8.37 3.94
C THR A 115 2.81 -8.35 5.01
N MET A 116 1.89 -7.38 4.96
CA MET A 116 0.74 -7.31 5.87
C MET A 116 -0.15 -8.57 5.81
N SER A 117 -0.25 -9.21 4.65
CA SER A 117 -1.08 -10.41 4.45
C SER A 117 -0.37 -11.69 4.84
N LEU A 118 0.96 -11.75 4.72
CA LEU A 118 1.74 -12.81 5.35
C LEU A 118 1.62 -12.73 6.88
N PHE A 119 1.63 -11.52 7.45
CA PHE A 119 1.46 -11.30 8.90
C PHE A 119 0.06 -11.68 9.40
N VAL A 120 -1.00 -11.18 8.74
CA VAL A 120 -2.38 -11.58 9.08
C VAL A 120 -2.59 -13.07 8.82
N GLY A 121 -1.99 -13.63 7.77
CA GLY A 121 -2.04 -15.05 7.45
C GLY A 121 -1.34 -15.93 8.49
N SER A 122 -0.19 -15.52 9.02
CA SER A 122 0.51 -16.27 10.08
C SER A 122 -0.29 -16.25 11.39
N LEU A 123 -0.91 -15.13 11.76
CA LEU A 123 -1.75 -15.03 12.97
C LEU A 123 -3.07 -15.81 12.84
N ALA A 124 -3.70 -15.79 11.66
CA ALA A 124 -5.00 -16.43 11.45
C ALA A 124 -4.94 -17.97 11.34
N PHE A 125 -3.76 -18.52 11.03
CA PHE A 125 -3.56 -19.94 10.73
C PHE A 125 -2.45 -20.58 11.56
N GLU A 126 -2.01 -19.92 12.63
CA GLU A 126 -1.02 -20.42 13.60
C GLU A 126 -1.46 -21.80 14.11
N HIS A 127 -0.56 -22.79 14.04
CA HIS A 127 -0.79 -24.21 14.35
C HIS A 127 -1.77 -24.98 13.43
N SER A 128 -2.18 -24.43 12.28
CA SER A 128 -2.99 -25.16 11.29
C SER A 128 -2.15 -25.74 10.14
N SER A 129 -2.62 -26.82 9.52
CA SER A 129 -2.02 -27.39 8.30
C SER A 129 -2.17 -26.51 7.05
N PHE A 130 -2.78 -25.33 7.17
CA PHE A 130 -3.07 -24.41 6.06
C PHE A 130 -2.09 -23.23 5.95
N GLU A 131 -1.10 -23.12 6.83
CA GLU A 131 -0.09 -22.05 6.82
C GLU A 131 0.65 -21.94 5.46
N ALA A 132 1.11 -23.07 4.91
CA ALA A 132 1.81 -23.11 3.62
C ALA A 132 0.93 -22.69 2.41
N PRO A 133 -0.28 -23.26 2.18
CA PRO A 133 -1.13 -22.82 1.07
C PRO A 133 -1.61 -21.37 1.22
N VAL A 134 -1.82 -20.85 2.45
CA VAL A 134 -2.15 -19.43 2.68
C VAL A 134 -1.00 -18.52 2.24
N ARG A 135 0.25 -18.84 2.63
CA ARG A 135 1.45 -18.11 2.20
C ARG A 135 1.62 -18.10 0.68
N LEU A 136 1.40 -19.25 0.02
CA LEU A 136 1.42 -19.36 -1.44
C LEU A 136 0.30 -18.56 -2.11
N GLY A 137 -0.91 -18.53 -1.55
CA GLY A 137 -2.02 -17.71 -2.04
C GLY A 137 -1.74 -16.21 -1.91
N VAL A 138 -1.13 -15.78 -0.79
CA VAL A 138 -0.67 -14.39 -0.60
C VAL A 138 0.42 -14.01 -1.61
N LEU A 139 1.41 -14.86 -1.82
CA LEU A 139 2.50 -14.67 -2.79
C LEU A 139 1.96 -14.53 -4.22
N THR A 140 1.22 -15.53 -4.70
CA THR A 140 0.69 -15.57 -6.06
C THR A 140 -0.33 -14.46 -6.32
N GLY A 141 -1.24 -14.21 -5.37
CA GLY A 141 -2.23 -13.14 -5.48
C GLY A 141 -1.61 -11.73 -5.45
N SER A 142 -0.58 -11.50 -4.65
CA SER A 142 0.14 -10.21 -4.62
C SER A 142 0.94 -10.00 -5.91
N LEU A 143 1.59 -11.06 -6.44
CA LEU A 143 2.32 -11.00 -7.71
C LEU A 143 1.38 -10.73 -8.89
N ALA A 144 0.24 -11.42 -8.96
CA ALA A 144 -0.76 -11.19 -9.99
C ALA A 144 -1.38 -9.78 -9.89
N SER A 145 -1.64 -9.29 -8.67
CA SER A 145 -2.09 -7.91 -8.43
C SER A 145 -1.06 -6.88 -8.91
N ALA A 146 0.22 -7.10 -8.61
CA ALA A 146 1.32 -6.23 -9.02
C ALA A 146 1.49 -6.22 -10.55
N LEU A 147 1.47 -7.39 -11.20
CA LEU A 147 1.56 -7.52 -12.65
C LEU A 147 0.36 -6.85 -13.35
N CYS A 148 -0.87 -7.15 -12.94
CA CYS A 148 -2.07 -6.56 -13.53
C CYS A 148 -2.12 -5.03 -13.30
N GLY A 149 -1.81 -4.56 -12.08
CA GLY A 149 -1.74 -3.13 -11.78
C GLY A 149 -0.67 -2.40 -12.58
N TYR A 150 0.54 -2.97 -12.66
CA TYR A 150 1.65 -2.42 -13.46
C TYR A 150 1.31 -2.36 -14.96
N LEU A 151 0.80 -3.45 -15.54
CA LEU A 151 0.41 -3.48 -16.96
C LEU A 151 -0.69 -2.47 -17.25
N LEU A 152 -1.73 -2.42 -16.42
CA LEU A 152 -2.86 -1.50 -16.61
C LEU A 152 -2.44 -0.03 -16.47
N LEU A 153 -1.52 0.29 -15.57
CA LEU A 153 -0.96 1.64 -15.44
C LEU A 153 0.01 1.98 -16.57
N ARG A 154 0.81 1.02 -17.05
CA ARG A 154 1.72 1.20 -18.19
C ARG A 154 0.99 1.48 -19.51
N PHE A 155 -0.22 0.94 -19.67
CA PHE A 155 -1.10 1.23 -20.83
C PHE A 155 -2.17 2.29 -20.54
N ALA A 156 -2.17 2.89 -19.34
CA ALA A 156 -3.05 4.01 -19.06
C ALA A 156 -2.51 5.30 -19.69
N PRO A 157 -3.36 6.17 -20.24
CA PRO A 157 -2.91 7.48 -20.73
C PRO A 157 -2.28 8.28 -19.58
N LEU A 158 -1.19 8.99 -19.86
CA LEU A 158 -0.51 9.85 -18.89
C LEU A 158 -1.51 10.90 -18.33
N PRO A 159 -1.40 11.28 -17.04
CA PRO A 159 -2.16 12.40 -16.50
C PRO A 159 -1.88 13.66 -17.32
N ALA A 160 -2.92 14.41 -17.70
CA ALA A 160 -2.82 15.54 -18.62
C ALA A 160 -1.75 16.58 -18.22
N ARG A 161 -1.46 16.72 -16.92
CA ARG A 161 -0.44 17.61 -16.37
C ARG A 161 0.98 17.32 -16.88
N ALA A 162 1.31 16.07 -17.22
CA ALA A 162 2.61 15.71 -17.79
C ALA A 162 2.83 16.24 -19.22
N ALA A 163 1.77 16.72 -19.89
CA ALA A 163 1.88 17.40 -21.19
C ALA A 163 2.16 18.91 -21.06
N GLU A 164 1.98 19.49 -19.86
CA GLU A 164 2.15 20.92 -19.60
C GLU A 164 3.58 21.24 -19.11
N ASP A 165 4.22 20.29 -18.42
CA ASP A 165 5.63 20.35 -17.99
C ASP A 165 6.64 19.85 -19.07
N ALA A 166 6.17 19.53 -20.28
CA ALA A 166 7.04 19.10 -21.36
C ALA A 166 7.80 20.30 -21.95
N PRO A 167 9.15 20.27 -22.04
CA PRO A 167 9.90 21.38 -22.63
C PRO A 167 9.51 21.55 -24.11
N PRO A 168 9.38 22.79 -24.61
CA PRO A 168 9.02 23.03 -26.00
C PRO A 168 10.06 22.39 -26.92
N ALA A 169 9.61 21.60 -27.88
CA ALA A 169 10.46 21.08 -28.94
C ALA A 169 10.90 22.25 -29.83
N GLY A 170 12.17 22.65 -29.67
CA GLY A 170 12.87 23.59 -30.55
C GLY A 170 13.57 22.87 -31.71
#